data_AF-A0A8C4R707-F1
#
_entry.id   AF-A0A8C4R707-F1
#
_cell.length_a   1.000
_cell.length_b   1.000
_cell.length_c   1.000
_cell.angle_alpha   90.00
_cell.angle_beta   90.00
_cell.angle_gamma   90.00
#
_symmetry.space_group_name_H-M   'P 1'
#
loop_
_entity.id
_entity.type
_entity.pdbx_description
1 polymer ?
#
loop_
_entity_poly.entity_id
_entity_poly.type
_entity_poly.pdbx_seq_one_letter_code
_entity_poly.pdbx_strand_id
1 'polypeptide(L)'
;MHRENLNKLMANLRSTAPHFVRCIIPNETKTPGIMDPFQVLHQLRCNGVLEGIRICRKGFPNRVIYADFKQRYRILNPTAIPEDKFVDSRKASEKLLASLDIDHMQYKFGHTKVFFKAGLLGQLEEMRDERLAKILTMMQARIRGMLMRIEFEKMLQRRDALQVIQTNVRAFMAVKNWPWMKLYFKIKPLLRSAETEKEMHNMKEEFDKLKEALAKSELRRKELEEKQVGLVQEKNDLSLQLQAEQDNLADSEERCDLLIKAKLQLESKVKEQTERLEDEEETNSDLTMKKRKLEDECAELKKDIDDLELTLAKVEKEKHATENKVKNLMEEMASQDEANAKLTKEKKALQEAQQQTLDDLQVEEDKVNVLSKSKIKLEQQVDELEIALEQEKKMRMDLERSKRKLEGDLKLTQENVMDLENEKQQLEQKIKKKEFEMNQLNSKIEDEQTLVVQLQKKIKELQARIEELEEELEAERAARAKVEKQRGDVTRELEELSERLEEAGGATAAQIEVNKKREAEFIKMRRDLEEATLQHEATTATLRKKHADAAAELGEQLDNLQRVKQKLEKEKSEYKMELDDLSSNIEQITRSKVNVDSCEEVISIKERKSQQYYHQEVAFFCF
;
A
#
# COMPACT_ATOMS: atom_id res chain seq x y z
N MET A 1 -10.77 -12.24 -10.20
CA MET A 1 -10.38 -12.07 -8.78
C MET A 1 -8.92 -12.44 -8.47
N HIS A 2 -8.48 -13.72 -8.52
CA HIS A 2 -7.09 -14.07 -8.15
C HIS A 2 -6.00 -13.47 -9.07
N ARG A 3 -6.25 -13.43 -10.38
CA ARG A 3 -5.31 -12.85 -11.36
C ARG A 3 -5.09 -11.34 -11.14
N GLU A 4 -6.15 -10.62 -10.79
CA GLU A 4 -6.10 -9.18 -10.54
C GLU A 4 -5.32 -8.86 -9.26
N ASN A 5 -5.58 -9.59 -8.18
CA ASN A 5 -4.81 -9.47 -6.93
C ASN A 5 -3.33 -9.83 -7.15
N LEU A 6 -3.04 -10.84 -7.98
CA LEU A 6 -1.67 -11.22 -8.30
C LEU A 6 -0.96 -10.15 -9.14
N ASN A 7 -1.65 -9.52 -10.09
CA ASN A 7 -1.10 -8.40 -10.86
C ASN A 7 -0.75 -7.21 -9.95
N LYS A 8 -1.67 -6.82 -9.06
CA LYS A 8 -1.43 -5.76 -8.06
C LYS A 8 -0.24 -6.09 -7.16
N LEU A 9 -0.17 -7.33 -6.66
CA LEU A 9 0.96 -7.78 -5.85
C LEU A 9 2.29 -7.75 -6.63
N MET A 10 2.28 -8.22 -7.88
CA MET A 10 3.50 -8.25 -8.72
C MET A 10 3.98 -6.85 -9.09
N ALA A 11 3.07 -5.90 -9.33
CA ALA A 11 3.42 -4.49 -9.53
C ALA A 11 4.11 -3.92 -8.28
N ASN A 12 3.52 -4.11 -7.10
CA ASN A 12 4.08 -3.67 -5.82
C ASN A 12 5.44 -4.31 -5.50
N LEU A 13 5.62 -5.59 -5.80
CA LEU A 13 6.90 -6.28 -5.57
C LEU A 13 7.99 -5.81 -6.55
N ARG A 14 7.63 -5.41 -7.77
CA ARG A 14 8.58 -4.90 -8.77
C ARG A 14 8.98 -3.45 -8.53
N SER A 15 8.10 -2.62 -7.97
CA SER A 15 8.38 -1.22 -7.64
C SER A 15 9.22 -1.04 -6.37
N THR A 16 9.33 -2.09 -5.56
CA THR A 16 10.11 -2.08 -4.31
C THR A 16 11.52 -2.64 -4.49
N ALA A 17 12.40 -2.39 -3.52
CA ALA A 17 13.74 -3.00 -3.48
C ALA A 17 13.68 -4.35 -2.74
N PRO A 18 13.78 -5.49 -3.43
CA PRO A 18 13.61 -6.79 -2.80
C PRO A 18 14.85 -7.21 -2.01
N HIS A 19 14.63 -7.72 -0.80
CA HIS A 19 15.62 -8.41 0.00
C HIS A 19 15.25 -9.90 0.09
N PHE A 20 16.15 -10.78 -0.35
CA PHE A 20 15.87 -12.21 -0.47
C PHE A 20 16.44 -12.99 0.71
N VAL A 21 15.59 -13.83 1.33
CA VAL A 21 16.01 -14.91 2.23
C VAL A 21 15.66 -16.23 1.56
N ARG A 22 16.67 -17.06 1.26
CA ARG A 22 16.48 -18.39 0.66
C ARG A 22 16.60 -19.45 1.75
N CYS A 23 15.47 -20.00 2.16
CA CYS A 23 15.42 -21.10 3.12
C CYS A 23 15.81 -22.42 2.42
N ILE A 24 16.70 -23.19 3.04
CA ILE A 24 17.13 -24.51 2.56
C ILE A 24 16.62 -25.55 3.56
N ILE A 25 15.94 -26.57 3.05
CA ILE A 25 15.45 -27.68 3.86
C ILE A 25 16.64 -28.62 4.14
N PRO A 26 17.01 -28.84 5.42
CA PRO A 26 18.19 -29.64 5.74
C PRO A 26 17.93 -31.15 5.65
N ASN A 27 16.72 -31.62 5.96
CA ASN A 27 16.30 -33.01 5.85
C ASN A 27 14.76 -33.10 5.81
N GLU A 28 14.21 -34.19 5.26
CA GLU A 28 12.76 -34.42 5.20
C GLU A 28 12.15 -34.89 6.53
N THR A 29 12.96 -35.51 7.39
CA THR A 29 12.53 -36.03 8.70
C THR A 29 12.23 -34.94 9.73
N LYS A 30 12.46 -33.66 9.40
CA LYS A 30 12.31 -32.49 10.29
C LYS A 30 13.10 -32.60 11.60
N THR A 31 14.19 -33.36 11.59
CA THR A 31 15.03 -33.57 12.76
C THR A 31 16.09 -32.47 12.84
N PRO A 32 16.24 -31.78 13.99
CA PRO A 32 17.27 -30.75 14.13
C PRO A 32 18.68 -31.36 14.11
N GLY A 33 19.65 -30.66 13.52
CA GLY A 33 21.07 -31.07 13.50
C GLY A 33 21.44 -32.13 12.46
N ILE A 34 20.47 -32.76 11.79
CA ILE A 34 20.70 -33.69 10.69
C ILE A 34 20.61 -32.94 9.36
N MET A 35 21.55 -33.18 8.44
CA MET A 35 21.58 -32.54 7.12
C MET A 35 21.84 -33.59 6.04
N ASP A 36 20.95 -33.69 5.07
CA ASP A 36 21.14 -34.52 3.87
C ASP A 36 21.90 -33.73 2.80
N PRO A 37 23.15 -34.12 2.47
CA PRO A 37 23.95 -33.41 1.49
C PRO A 37 23.37 -33.42 0.07
N PHE A 38 22.73 -34.51 -0.36
CA PHE A 38 22.22 -34.62 -1.73
C PHE A 38 20.96 -33.76 -1.92
N GLN A 39 20.08 -33.75 -0.92
CA GLN A 39 18.89 -32.90 -0.92
C GLN A 39 19.25 -31.41 -0.94
N VAL A 40 20.23 -31.00 -0.13
CA VAL A 40 20.71 -29.62 -0.10
C VAL A 40 21.40 -29.26 -1.42
N LEU A 41 22.24 -30.13 -1.97
CA LEU A 41 22.91 -29.90 -3.24
C LEU A 41 21.90 -29.69 -4.39
N HIS A 42 20.83 -30.49 -4.42
CA HIS A 42 19.74 -30.34 -5.38
C HIS A 42 19.07 -28.96 -5.25
N GLN A 43 18.68 -28.57 -4.02
CA GLN A 43 18.08 -27.26 -3.75
C GLN A 43 18.98 -26.09 -4.15
N LEU A 44 20.29 -26.14 -3.86
CA LEU A 44 21.23 -25.07 -4.20
C LEU A 44 21.34 -24.85 -5.72
N ARG A 45 21.25 -25.94 -6.51
CA ARG A 45 21.24 -25.88 -7.98
C ARG A 45 19.91 -25.35 -8.51
N CYS A 46 18.78 -25.90 -8.07
CA CYS A 46 17.46 -25.50 -8.56
C CYS A 46 17.08 -24.06 -8.17
N ASN A 47 17.47 -23.61 -6.99
CA ASN A 47 17.20 -22.24 -6.51
C ASN A 47 18.17 -21.20 -7.11
N GLY A 48 19.11 -21.59 -7.98
CA GLY A 48 20.09 -20.70 -8.58
C GLY A 48 20.97 -19.99 -7.55
N VAL A 49 21.33 -20.67 -6.45
CA VAL A 49 22.18 -20.09 -5.40
C VAL A 49 23.60 -19.88 -5.91
N LEU A 50 24.12 -20.81 -6.70
CA LEU A 50 25.46 -20.71 -7.29
C LEU A 50 25.56 -19.53 -8.25
N GLU A 51 24.57 -19.34 -9.12
CA GLU A 51 24.47 -18.21 -10.05
C GLU A 51 24.34 -16.89 -9.28
N GLY A 52 23.51 -16.86 -8.24
CA GLY A 52 23.35 -15.70 -7.37
C GLY A 52 24.67 -15.28 -6.72
N ILE A 53 25.40 -16.23 -6.12
CA ILE A 53 26.72 -15.97 -5.52
C ILE A 53 27.73 -15.52 -6.58
N ARG A 54 27.75 -16.16 -7.76
CA ARG A 54 28.66 -15.81 -8.86
C ARG A 54 28.44 -14.38 -9.32
N ILE A 55 27.19 -13.95 -9.47
CA ILE A 55 26.83 -12.57 -9.83
C ILE A 55 27.20 -11.61 -8.70
N CYS A 56 26.89 -11.91 -7.44
CA CYS A 56 27.24 -11.06 -6.31
C CYS A 56 28.75 -10.87 -6.13
N ARG A 57 29.55 -11.90 -6.44
CA ARG A 57 31.03 -11.85 -6.36
C ARG A 57 31.65 -11.06 -7.52
N LYS A 58 31.12 -11.22 -8.73
CA LYS A 58 31.59 -10.46 -9.92
C LYS A 58 31.07 -9.02 -9.93
N GLY A 59 29.88 -8.81 -9.39
CA GLY A 59 29.20 -7.54 -9.36
C GLY A 59 29.52 -6.69 -8.12
N PHE A 60 28.78 -5.60 -8.02
CA PHE A 60 28.86 -4.64 -6.92
C PHE A 60 27.46 -4.49 -6.32
N PRO A 61 27.15 -5.24 -5.24
CA PRO A 61 25.80 -5.31 -4.69
C PRO A 61 25.35 -3.98 -4.07
N ASN A 62 26.28 -3.21 -3.50
CA ASN A 62 25.96 -1.94 -2.85
C ASN A 62 26.08 -0.79 -3.84
N ARG A 63 25.05 0.05 -3.94
CA ARG A 63 24.97 1.17 -4.90
C ARG A 63 24.54 2.42 -4.17
N VAL A 64 25.40 3.43 -4.11
CA VAL A 64 25.15 4.67 -3.37
C VAL A 64 25.19 5.85 -4.33
N ILE A 65 24.25 6.79 -4.19
CA ILE A 65 24.21 8.01 -4.99
C ILE A 65 25.37 8.92 -4.57
N TYR A 66 26.00 9.62 -5.53
CA TYR A 66 27.16 10.46 -5.23
C TYR A 66 26.90 11.57 -4.21
N ALA A 67 25.73 12.21 -4.26
CA ALA A 67 25.36 13.25 -3.30
C ALA A 67 25.30 12.69 -1.87
N ASP A 68 24.69 11.52 -1.72
CA ASP A 68 24.53 10.83 -0.44
C ASP A 68 25.87 10.33 0.10
N PHE A 69 26.70 9.75 -0.77
CA PHE A 69 28.06 9.33 -0.43
C PHE A 69 28.93 10.51 0.04
N LYS A 70 28.93 11.60 -0.73
CA LYS A 70 29.65 12.84 -0.38
C LYS A 70 29.18 13.36 0.98
N GLN A 71 27.87 13.50 1.20
CA GLN A 71 27.34 14.03 2.45
C GLN A 71 27.70 13.14 3.65
N ARG A 72 27.59 11.82 3.49
CA ARG A 72 27.75 10.84 4.56
C ARG A 72 29.20 10.66 5.00
N TYR A 73 30.13 10.56 4.04
CA TYR A 73 31.53 10.20 4.31
C TYR A 73 32.50 11.38 4.31
N ARG A 74 32.06 12.60 4.00
CA ARG A 74 32.90 13.81 4.07
C ARG A 74 33.61 13.99 5.42
N ILE A 75 33.01 13.49 6.50
CA ILE A 75 33.59 13.54 7.85
C ILE A 75 34.85 12.71 8.02
N LEU A 76 35.06 11.69 7.17
CA LEU A 76 36.26 10.85 7.21
C LEU A 76 37.52 11.67 6.92
N ASN A 77 37.43 12.55 5.93
CA ASN A 77 38.51 13.45 5.57
C ASN A 77 37.97 14.80 5.05
N PRO A 78 37.76 15.78 5.94
CA PRO A 78 37.28 17.12 5.55
C PRO A 78 38.26 17.86 4.63
N THR A 79 39.56 17.55 4.70
CA THR A 79 40.58 18.24 3.89
C THR A 79 40.54 17.83 2.42
N ALA A 80 40.01 16.65 2.10
CA ALA A 80 39.88 16.16 0.73
C ALA A 80 38.82 16.94 -0.08
N ILE A 81 37.83 17.56 0.60
CA ILE A 81 36.74 18.31 -0.02
C ILE A 81 36.68 19.71 0.63
N PRO A 82 37.28 20.74 0.01
CA PRO A 82 37.27 22.11 0.51
C PRO A 82 35.84 22.65 0.71
N GLU A 83 35.60 23.41 1.78
CA GLU A 83 34.29 24.02 2.08
C GLU A 83 33.91 25.15 1.15
N ASP A 84 34.88 25.98 0.78
CA ASP A 84 34.63 27.24 0.07
C ASP A 84 34.40 27.09 -1.43
N LYS A 85 34.43 25.85 -1.95
CA LYS A 85 34.27 25.59 -3.39
C LYS A 85 33.23 24.52 -3.62
N PHE A 86 32.23 24.85 -4.45
CA PHE A 86 31.32 23.84 -4.97
C PHE A 86 32.10 22.84 -5.82
N VAL A 87 32.24 21.62 -5.30
CA VAL A 87 32.81 20.48 -6.03
C VAL A 87 31.67 19.55 -6.43
N ASP A 88 31.61 19.22 -7.72
CA ASP A 88 30.73 18.21 -8.28
C ASP A 88 30.76 16.92 -7.45
N SER A 89 29.60 16.36 -7.16
CA SER A 89 29.43 15.23 -6.23
C SER A 89 30.22 14.01 -6.66
N ARG A 90 30.36 13.77 -7.97
CA ARG A 90 31.18 12.68 -8.49
C ARG A 90 32.67 12.91 -8.21
N LYS A 91 33.20 14.07 -8.61
CA LYS A 91 34.61 14.43 -8.37
C LYS A 91 34.96 14.48 -6.87
N ALA A 92 34.02 14.95 -6.04
CA ALA A 92 34.19 14.95 -4.59
C ALA A 92 34.27 13.52 -4.03
N SER A 93 33.43 12.61 -4.51
CA SER A 93 33.46 11.20 -4.12
C SER A 93 34.74 10.50 -4.60
N GLU A 94 35.21 10.80 -5.82
CA GLU A 94 36.48 10.30 -6.37
C GLU A 94 37.68 10.76 -5.51
N LYS A 95 37.76 12.06 -5.18
CA LYS A 95 38.81 12.59 -4.31
C LYS A 95 38.76 12.02 -2.90
N LEU A 96 37.56 11.87 -2.33
CA LEU A 96 37.39 11.31 -1.00
C LEU A 96 37.86 9.85 -0.96
N LEU A 97 37.40 9.02 -1.90
CA LEU A 97 37.83 7.61 -2.00
C LEU A 97 39.31 7.48 -2.29
N ALA A 98 39.90 8.35 -3.11
CA ALA A 98 41.34 8.37 -3.36
C ALA A 98 42.16 8.81 -2.14
N SER A 99 41.56 9.60 -1.24
CA SER A 99 42.21 10.00 0.02
C SER A 99 42.15 8.91 1.10
N LEU A 100 41.29 7.91 0.91
CA LEU A 100 41.19 6.74 1.77
C LEU A 100 42.05 5.64 1.15
N ASP A 101 42.82 4.92 1.98
CA ASP A 101 43.69 3.84 1.53
C ASP A 101 42.87 2.58 1.20
N ILE A 102 42.07 2.66 0.13
CA ILE A 102 41.11 1.63 -0.30
C ILE A 102 41.50 1.13 -1.68
N ASP A 103 41.47 -0.19 -1.83
CA ASP A 103 41.71 -0.85 -3.11
C ASP A 103 40.65 -0.46 -4.17
N HIS A 104 41.13 0.02 -5.31
CA HIS A 104 40.33 0.45 -6.46
C HIS A 104 39.58 -0.71 -7.14
N MET A 105 39.89 -1.97 -6.83
CA MET A 105 39.10 -3.13 -7.30
C MET A 105 37.82 -3.36 -6.49
N GLN A 106 37.70 -2.73 -5.32
CA GLN A 106 36.56 -2.93 -4.41
C GLN A 106 35.41 -1.95 -4.67
N TYR A 107 35.64 -0.91 -5.45
CA TYR A 107 34.61 0.04 -5.87
C TYR A 107 34.71 0.38 -7.36
N LYS A 108 33.60 0.86 -7.93
CA LYS A 108 33.54 1.37 -9.31
C LYS A 108 32.64 2.60 -9.40
N PHE A 109 33.01 3.53 -10.27
CA PHE A 109 32.25 4.74 -10.56
C PHE A 109 31.29 4.49 -11.73
N GLY A 110 30.00 4.77 -11.53
CA GLY A 110 29.03 4.89 -12.61
C GLY A 110 28.73 6.35 -12.93
N HIS A 111 27.67 6.58 -13.72
CA HIS A 111 27.25 7.94 -14.10
C HIS A 111 26.66 8.74 -12.93
N THR A 112 25.76 8.13 -12.16
CA THR A 112 25.03 8.79 -11.04
C THR A 112 25.32 8.18 -9.67
N LYS A 113 25.90 6.97 -9.65
CA LYS A 113 26.12 6.17 -8.44
C LYS A 113 27.54 5.63 -8.38
N VAL A 114 28.04 5.44 -7.17
CA VAL A 114 29.23 4.65 -6.86
C VAL A 114 28.80 3.25 -6.42
N PHE A 115 29.56 2.26 -6.84
CA PHE A 115 29.29 0.85 -6.68
C PHE A 115 30.35 0.23 -5.78
N PHE A 116 29.95 -0.51 -4.74
CA PHE A 116 30.86 -1.16 -3.80
C PHE A 116 30.67 -2.67 -3.76
N LYS A 117 31.78 -3.39 -3.56
CA LYS A 117 31.73 -4.80 -3.20
C LYS A 117 31.16 -4.99 -1.80
N ALA A 118 30.71 -6.20 -1.51
CA ALA A 118 30.28 -6.57 -0.16
C ALA A 118 31.44 -6.37 0.83
N GLY A 119 31.13 -5.88 2.04
CA GLY A 119 32.11 -5.61 3.10
C GLY A 119 32.70 -4.20 3.10
N LEU A 120 33.06 -3.63 1.94
CA LEU A 120 33.73 -2.33 1.87
C LEU A 120 32.89 -1.19 2.46
N LEU A 121 31.58 -1.17 2.19
CA LEU A 121 30.70 -0.14 2.76
C LEU A 121 30.62 -0.22 4.29
N GLY A 122 30.71 -1.43 4.86
CA GLY A 122 30.74 -1.63 6.30
C GLY A 122 32.02 -1.06 6.92
N GLN A 123 33.17 -1.26 6.28
CA GLN A 123 34.44 -0.65 6.72
C GLN A 123 34.38 0.88 6.68
N LEU A 124 33.76 1.45 5.65
CA LEU A 124 33.56 2.90 5.56
C LEU A 124 32.64 3.45 6.67
N GLU A 125 31.60 2.71 7.06
CA GLU A 125 30.77 3.08 8.21
C GLU A 125 31.54 2.97 9.53
N GLU A 126 32.34 1.92 9.72
CA GLU A 126 33.15 1.76 10.94
C GLU A 126 34.16 2.90 11.12
N MET A 127 34.91 3.25 10.06
CA MET A 127 35.81 4.41 10.07
C MET A 127 35.07 5.72 10.36
N ARG A 128 33.82 5.84 9.92
CA ARG A 128 32.98 7.01 10.13
C ARG A 128 32.50 7.08 11.57
N ASP A 129 32.09 5.97 12.15
CA ASP A 129 31.62 5.87 13.53
C ASP A 129 32.75 6.18 14.51
N GLU A 130 33.97 5.76 14.26
CA GLU A 130 35.15 6.14 15.06
C GLU A 130 35.38 7.66 15.08
N ARG A 131 35.20 8.33 13.93
CA ARG A 131 35.32 9.79 13.81
C ARG A 131 34.17 10.50 14.50
N LEU A 132 32.94 10.02 14.30
CA LEU A 132 31.74 10.55 14.94
C LEU A 132 31.81 10.41 16.46
N ALA A 133 32.28 9.29 16.99
CA ALA A 133 32.42 9.06 18.43
C ALA A 133 33.29 10.14 19.10
N LYS A 134 34.40 10.54 18.47
CA LYS A 134 35.27 11.62 18.94
C LYS A 134 34.54 12.97 18.96
N ILE A 135 33.85 13.31 17.87
CA ILE A 135 33.11 14.58 17.74
C ILE A 135 31.94 14.65 18.72
N LEU A 136 31.15 13.58 18.81
CA LEU A 136 30.02 13.47 19.72
C LEU A 136 30.48 13.57 21.18
N THR A 137 31.61 12.96 21.53
CA THR A 137 32.16 13.07 22.89
C THR A 137 32.57 14.51 23.21
N MET A 138 33.17 15.25 22.27
CA MET A 138 33.49 16.68 22.45
C MET A 138 32.21 17.53 22.60
N MET A 139 31.17 17.26 21.80
CA MET A 139 29.88 17.93 21.90
C MET A 139 29.20 17.65 23.23
N GLN A 140 29.14 16.38 23.64
CA GLN A 140 28.60 15.96 24.94
C GLN A 140 29.35 16.61 26.10
N ALA A 141 30.68 16.72 26.03
CA ALA A 141 31.48 17.40 27.05
C ALA A 141 31.11 18.89 27.17
N ARG A 142 30.89 19.59 26.04
CA ARG A 142 30.43 20.98 26.06
C ARG A 142 29.03 21.13 26.64
N ILE A 143 28.09 20.27 26.24
CA ILE A 143 26.71 20.30 26.74
C ILE A 143 26.69 20.03 28.25
N ARG A 144 27.38 18.97 28.71
CA ARG A 144 27.50 18.66 30.15
C ARG A 144 28.17 19.80 30.92
N GLY A 145 29.19 20.43 30.34
CA GLY A 145 29.84 21.61 30.91
C GLY A 145 28.89 22.81 31.04
N MET A 146 28.08 23.08 30.02
CA MET A 146 27.07 24.16 30.06
C MET A 146 25.99 23.88 31.10
N LEU A 147 25.42 22.67 31.11
CA LEU A 147 24.41 22.27 32.09
C LEU A 147 24.94 22.41 33.53
N MET A 148 26.18 21.98 33.77
CA MET A 148 26.79 22.10 35.09
C MET A 148 27.03 23.56 35.49
N ARG A 149 27.37 24.45 34.56
CA ARG A 149 27.52 25.89 34.87
C ARG A 149 26.18 26.53 35.24
N ILE A 150 25.10 26.19 34.53
CA ILE A 150 23.74 26.64 34.86
C ILE A 150 23.34 26.13 36.24
N GLU A 151 23.59 24.85 36.54
CA GLU A 151 23.24 24.28 37.84
C GLU A 151 24.12 24.86 38.96
N PHE A 152 25.40 25.13 38.70
CA PHE A 152 26.29 25.79 39.65
C PHE A 152 25.85 27.23 39.96
N GLU A 153 25.39 27.99 38.97
CA GLU A 153 24.82 29.32 39.20
C GLU A 153 23.58 29.25 40.10
N LYS A 154 22.68 28.29 39.88
CA LYS A 154 21.55 28.04 40.80
C LYS A 154 22.02 27.69 42.21
N MET A 155 23.10 26.92 42.36
CA MET A 155 23.67 26.62 43.68
C MET A 155 24.22 27.86 44.38
N LEU A 156 24.90 28.75 43.64
CA LEU A 156 25.37 30.04 44.16
C LEU A 156 24.20 30.94 44.58
N GLN A 157 23.18 31.06 43.73
CA GLN A 157 21.96 31.81 44.06
C GLN A 157 21.27 31.24 45.30
N ARG A 158 21.20 29.91 45.46
CA ARG A 158 20.68 29.26 46.68
C ARG A 158 21.51 29.61 47.92
N ARG A 159 22.84 29.61 47.82
CA ARG A 159 23.73 29.99 48.92
C ARG A 159 23.50 31.44 49.35
N ASP A 160 23.45 32.36 48.40
CA ASP A 160 23.27 33.79 48.70
C ASP A 160 21.85 34.06 49.24
N ALA A 161 20.83 33.41 48.67
CA ALA A 161 19.47 33.43 49.18
C ALA A 161 19.38 32.90 50.62
N LEU A 162 20.10 31.83 50.96
CA LEU A 162 20.16 31.31 52.34
C LEU A 162 20.72 32.36 53.31
N GLN A 163 21.77 33.09 52.93
CA GLN A 163 22.33 34.15 53.78
C GLN A 163 21.35 35.31 53.98
N VAL A 164 20.65 35.71 52.92
CA VAL A 164 19.60 36.74 52.97
C VAL A 164 18.43 36.29 53.84
N ILE A 165 17.96 35.05 53.69
CA ILE A 165 16.90 34.45 54.51
C ILE A 165 17.30 34.44 55.98
N GLN A 166 18.49 33.91 56.30
CA GLN A 166 18.98 33.86 57.68
C GLN A 166 19.05 35.26 58.32
N THR A 167 19.55 36.24 57.57
CA THR A 167 19.65 37.63 58.06
C THR A 167 18.27 38.25 58.25
N ASN A 168 17.36 38.08 57.29
CA ASN A 168 15.99 38.58 57.38
C ASN A 168 15.19 37.92 58.49
N VAL A 169 15.35 36.61 58.73
CA VAL A 169 14.69 35.93 59.85
C VAL A 169 15.17 36.49 61.18
N ARG A 170 16.48 36.72 61.35
CA ARG A 170 17.03 37.36 62.56
C ARG A 170 16.48 38.78 62.74
N ALA A 171 16.49 39.59 61.68
CA ALA A 171 15.96 40.95 61.71
C ALA A 171 14.44 40.98 61.99
N PHE A 172 13.67 40.10 61.36
CA PHE A 172 12.24 39.96 61.61
C PHE A 172 11.96 39.55 63.06
N MET A 173 12.72 38.60 63.61
CA MET A 173 12.56 38.19 65.01
C MET A 173 12.85 39.33 65.99
N ALA A 174 13.77 40.24 65.66
CA ALA A 174 14.03 41.44 66.44
C ALA A 174 12.88 42.48 66.33
N VAL A 175 12.31 42.65 65.14
CA VAL A 175 11.36 43.74 64.84
C VAL A 175 9.89 43.33 64.99
N LYS A 176 9.54 42.04 64.98
CA LYS A 176 8.15 41.54 65.01
C LYS A 176 7.35 42.04 66.22
N ASN A 177 8.03 42.27 67.35
CA ASN A 177 7.40 42.71 68.59
C ASN A 177 7.34 44.25 68.70
N TRP A 178 7.98 44.98 67.79
CA TRP A 178 8.02 46.44 67.78
C TRP A 178 6.64 47.04 67.46
N PRO A 179 6.10 47.96 68.29
CA PRO A 179 4.76 48.51 68.10
C PRO A 179 4.51 49.16 66.73
N TRP A 180 5.51 49.87 66.18
CA TRP A 180 5.41 50.50 64.86
C TRP A 180 5.30 49.48 63.71
N MET A 181 5.99 48.35 63.80
CA MET A 181 5.88 47.28 62.80
C MET A 181 4.50 46.62 62.82
N LYS A 182 3.93 46.41 64.03
CA LYS A 182 2.56 45.89 64.19
C LYS A 182 1.52 46.84 63.60
N LEU A 183 1.70 48.15 63.75
CA LEU A 183 0.84 49.16 63.12
C LEU A 183 0.93 49.10 61.60
N TYR A 184 2.15 49.04 61.04
CA TYR A 184 2.37 48.91 59.59
C TYR A 184 1.69 47.66 59.01
N PHE A 185 1.81 46.49 59.65
CA PHE A 185 1.14 45.27 59.19
C PHE A 185 -0.40 45.35 59.23
N LYS A 186 -0.98 46.13 60.15
CA LYS A 186 -2.44 46.38 60.18
C LYS A 186 -2.89 47.36 59.11
N ILE A 187 -2.05 48.33 58.74
CA ILE A 187 -2.38 49.36 57.75
C ILE A 187 -2.10 48.90 56.32
N LYS A 188 -1.04 48.12 56.09
CA LYS A 188 -0.60 47.70 54.75
C LYS A 188 -1.70 47.03 53.89
N PRO A 189 -2.53 46.10 54.41
CA PRO A 189 -3.61 45.47 53.62
C PRO A 189 -4.75 46.43 53.27
N LEU A 190 -4.85 47.58 53.95
CA LEU A 190 -5.86 48.60 53.66
C LEU A 190 -5.44 49.48 52.46
N LEU A 191 -4.20 49.38 52.01
CA LEU A 191 -3.67 50.07 50.83
C LEU A 191 -3.95 49.24 49.56
N ARG A 192 -5.23 49.08 49.22
CA ARG A 192 -5.73 48.24 48.11
C ARG A 192 -5.16 48.58 46.72
N SER A 193 -4.66 49.80 46.48
CA SER A 193 -4.34 50.28 45.14
C SER A 193 -3.14 49.61 44.47
N ALA A 194 -2.11 49.24 45.24
CA ALA A 194 -0.85 48.75 44.66
C ALA A 194 -0.87 47.27 44.25
N GLU A 195 -1.67 46.43 44.92
CA GLU A 195 -1.81 45.01 44.57
C GLU A 195 -2.70 44.84 43.34
N THR A 196 -3.81 45.59 43.26
CA THR A 196 -4.73 45.57 42.12
C THR A 196 -4.08 46.05 40.82
N GLU A 197 -3.14 47.00 40.88
CA GLU A 197 -2.45 47.52 39.69
C GLU A 197 -1.46 46.49 39.11
N LYS A 198 -0.76 45.74 39.97
CA LYS A 198 0.11 44.64 39.54
C LYS A 198 -0.67 43.48 38.93
N GLU A 199 -1.80 43.12 39.55
CA GLU A 199 -2.70 42.10 39.00
C GLU A 199 -3.26 42.52 37.63
N MET A 200 -3.70 43.77 37.50
CA MET A 200 -4.19 44.30 36.23
C MET A 200 -3.10 44.29 35.14
N HIS A 201 -1.86 44.61 35.49
CA HIS A 201 -0.75 44.60 34.54
C HIS A 201 -0.42 43.18 34.05
N ASN A 202 -0.34 42.20 34.95
CA ASN A 202 -0.11 40.80 34.60
C ASN A 202 -1.25 40.25 33.73
N MET A 203 -2.50 40.51 34.11
CA MET A 203 -3.68 40.09 33.33
C MET A 203 -3.67 40.69 31.92
N LYS A 204 -3.21 41.93 31.78
CA LYS A 204 -3.11 42.59 30.47
C LYS A 204 -2.03 41.96 29.59
N GLU A 205 -0.86 41.66 30.14
CA GLU A 205 0.19 40.96 29.38
C GLU A 205 -0.22 39.55 28.94
N GLU A 206 -0.90 38.80 29.83
CA GLU A 206 -1.40 37.47 29.49
C GLU A 206 -2.47 37.56 28.40
N PHE A 207 -3.39 38.52 28.52
CA PHE A 207 -4.42 38.77 27.53
C PHE A 207 -3.83 39.10 26.14
N ASP A 208 -2.83 39.99 26.09
CA ASP A 208 -2.20 40.37 24.83
C ASP A 208 -1.44 39.20 24.18
N LYS A 209 -0.71 38.40 24.97
CA LYS A 209 -0.03 37.18 24.48
C LYS A 209 -1.03 36.15 23.96
N LEU A 210 -2.12 35.91 24.69
CA LEU A 210 -3.18 34.99 24.28
C LEU A 210 -3.86 35.46 22.99
N LYS A 211 -4.14 36.76 22.87
CA LYS A 211 -4.75 37.35 21.68
C LYS A 211 -3.86 37.21 20.45
N GLU A 212 -2.56 37.46 20.58
CA GLU A 212 -1.61 37.30 19.47
C GLU A 212 -1.45 35.83 19.06
N ALA A 213 -1.35 34.92 20.04
CA ALA A 213 -1.26 33.48 19.77
C ALA A 213 -2.51 32.94 19.09
N LEU A 214 -3.70 33.38 19.53
CA LEU A 214 -4.97 33.02 18.93
C LEU A 214 -5.05 33.49 17.47
N ALA A 215 -4.69 34.75 17.19
CA ALA A 215 -4.70 35.29 15.84
C ALA A 215 -3.75 34.53 14.88
N LYS A 216 -2.53 34.22 15.34
CA LYS A 216 -1.57 33.42 14.55
C LYS A 216 -2.08 31.99 14.30
N SER A 217 -2.67 31.37 15.32
CA SER A 217 -3.23 30.02 15.23
C SER A 217 -4.42 29.96 14.26
N GLU A 218 -5.33 30.93 14.34
CA GLU A 218 -6.49 31.01 13.45
C GLU A 218 -6.10 31.21 11.99
N LEU A 219 -5.12 32.08 11.72
CA LEU A 219 -4.59 32.26 10.37
C LEU A 219 -3.97 30.96 9.85
N ARG A 220 -3.13 30.30 10.65
CA ARG A 220 -2.49 29.05 10.25
C ARG A 220 -3.50 27.92 10.05
N ARG A 221 -4.54 27.85 10.87
CA ARG A 221 -5.63 26.88 10.73
C ARG A 221 -6.35 27.07 9.40
N LYS A 222 -6.69 28.31 9.02
CA LYS A 222 -7.34 28.61 7.74
C LYS A 222 -6.48 28.19 6.54
N GLU A 223 -5.19 28.53 6.55
CA GLU A 223 -4.26 28.10 5.48
C GLU A 223 -4.19 26.56 5.33
N LEU A 224 -4.23 25.83 6.44
CA LEU A 224 -4.19 24.38 6.44
C LEU A 224 -5.53 23.77 6.00
N GLU A 225 -6.65 24.36 6.40
CA GLU A 225 -7.99 23.95 5.95
C GLU A 225 -8.16 24.13 4.45
N GLU A 226 -7.69 25.25 3.87
CA GLU A 226 -7.71 25.47 2.42
C GLU A 226 -6.91 24.40 1.67
N LYS A 227 -5.71 24.06 2.16
CA LYS A 227 -4.90 22.96 1.58
C LYS A 227 -5.57 21.60 1.73
N GLN A 228 -6.21 21.35 2.87
CA GLN A 228 -6.92 20.10 3.11
C GLN A 228 -8.09 19.95 2.14
N VAL A 229 -8.85 21.02 1.89
CA VAL A 229 -9.95 21.01 0.92
C VAL A 229 -9.43 20.70 -0.49
N GLY A 230 -8.32 21.31 -0.92
CA GLY A 230 -7.69 20.99 -2.21
C GLY A 230 -7.32 19.51 -2.34
N LEU A 231 -6.66 18.94 -1.33
CA LEU A 231 -6.28 17.52 -1.32
C LEU A 231 -7.49 16.57 -1.28
N VAL A 232 -8.58 16.96 -0.62
CA VAL A 232 -9.82 16.18 -0.61
C VAL A 232 -10.51 16.23 -1.97
N GLN A 233 -10.50 17.39 -2.64
CA GLN A 233 -11.02 17.53 -3.99
C GLN A 233 -10.23 16.65 -4.98
N GLU A 234 -8.91 16.73 -4.99
CA GLU A 234 -8.06 15.88 -5.84
C GLU A 234 -8.31 14.38 -5.60
N LYS A 235 -8.46 13.97 -4.34
CA LYS A 235 -8.81 12.58 -4.00
C LYS A 235 -10.17 12.18 -4.59
N ASN A 236 -11.17 13.06 -4.49
CA ASN A 236 -12.50 12.77 -5.00
C ASN A 236 -12.50 12.71 -6.53
N ASP A 237 -11.80 13.63 -7.19
CA ASP A 237 -11.65 13.66 -8.65
C ASP A 237 -10.97 12.38 -9.17
N LEU A 238 -9.88 11.95 -8.52
CA LEU A 238 -9.21 10.68 -8.84
C LEU A 238 -10.11 9.47 -8.55
N SER A 239 -10.92 9.52 -7.50
CA SER A 239 -11.88 8.44 -7.20
C SER A 239 -12.98 8.34 -8.24
N LEU A 240 -13.45 9.48 -8.77
CA LEU A 240 -14.45 9.51 -9.85
C LEU A 240 -13.85 9.02 -11.17
N GLN A 241 -12.61 9.43 -11.49
CA GLN A 241 -11.89 8.91 -12.65
C GLN A 241 -11.68 7.40 -12.56
N LEU A 242 -11.27 6.90 -11.38
CA LEU A 242 -11.10 5.46 -11.16
C LEU A 242 -12.42 4.70 -11.36
N GLN A 243 -13.54 5.23 -10.88
CA GLN A 243 -14.86 4.62 -11.08
C GLN A 243 -15.23 4.61 -12.57
N ALA A 244 -15.01 5.71 -13.28
CA ALA A 244 -15.28 5.79 -14.73
C ALA A 244 -14.43 4.78 -15.52
N GLU A 245 -13.15 4.62 -15.18
CA GLU A 245 -12.29 3.61 -15.81
C GLU A 245 -12.68 2.18 -15.44
N GLN A 246 -13.18 1.94 -14.22
CA GLN A 246 -13.74 0.64 -13.84
C GLN A 246 -15.01 0.31 -14.64
N ASP A 247 -15.89 1.29 -14.85
CA ASP A 247 -17.10 1.12 -15.65
C ASP A 247 -16.73 0.89 -17.14
N ASN A 248 -15.77 1.66 -17.69
CA ASN A 248 -15.24 1.45 -19.04
C ASN A 248 -14.61 0.06 -19.21
N LEU A 249 -13.91 -0.43 -18.18
CA LEU A 249 -13.35 -1.78 -18.17
C LEU A 249 -14.45 -2.83 -18.16
N ALA A 250 -15.50 -2.66 -17.34
CA ALA A 250 -16.65 -3.56 -17.32
C ALA A 250 -17.35 -3.62 -18.68
N ASP A 251 -17.57 -2.48 -19.34
CA ASP A 251 -18.11 -2.41 -20.70
C ASP A 251 -17.22 -3.15 -21.72
N SER A 252 -15.90 -3.02 -21.56
CA SER A 252 -14.93 -3.70 -22.42
C SER A 252 -14.88 -5.20 -22.17
N GLU A 253 -15.02 -5.63 -20.92
CA GLU A 253 -15.16 -7.04 -20.53
C GLU A 253 -16.45 -7.63 -21.09
N GLU A 254 -17.59 -6.94 -21.01
CA GLU A 254 -18.85 -7.39 -21.61
C GLU A 254 -18.72 -7.54 -23.13
N ARG A 255 -18.10 -6.57 -23.82
CA ARG A 255 -17.80 -6.67 -25.26
C ARG A 255 -16.90 -7.87 -25.56
N CYS A 256 -15.89 -8.11 -24.75
CA CYS A 256 -15.00 -9.25 -24.89
C CYS A 256 -15.77 -10.57 -24.72
N ASP A 257 -16.64 -10.67 -23.71
CA ASP A 257 -17.46 -11.85 -23.46
C ASP A 257 -18.46 -12.12 -24.59
N LEU A 258 -19.07 -11.07 -25.15
CA LEU A 258 -19.92 -11.17 -26.33
C LEU A 258 -19.14 -11.67 -27.55
N LEU A 259 -17.92 -11.16 -27.76
CA LEU A 259 -17.02 -11.64 -28.82
C LEU A 259 -16.61 -13.09 -28.60
N ILE A 260 -16.34 -13.52 -27.37
CA ILE A 260 -16.02 -14.92 -27.04
C ILE A 260 -17.22 -15.81 -27.37
N LYS A 261 -18.44 -15.41 -27.01
CA LYS A 261 -19.67 -16.15 -27.35
C LYS A 261 -19.88 -16.23 -28.87
N ALA A 262 -19.71 -15.11 -29.58
CA ALA A 262 -19.82 -15.07 -31.04
C ALA A 262 -18.74 -15.95 -31.70
N LYS A 263 -17.51 -15.92 -31.19
CA LYS A 263 -16.41 -16.78 -31.63
C LYS A 263 -16.77 -18.26 -31.49
N LEU A 264 -17.29 -18.69 -30.34
CA LEU A 264 -17.72 -20.08 -30.13
C LEU A 264 -18.83 -20.50 -31.12
N GLN A 265 -19.80 -19.62 -31.39
CA GLN A 265 -20.83 -19.88 -32.40
C GLN A 265 -20.27 -19.98 -33.82
N LEU A 266 -19.34 -19.09 -34.17
CA LEU A 266 -18.66 -19.12 -35.47
C LEU A 266 -17.79 -20.36 -35.62
N GLU A 267 -17.05 -20.77 -34.58
CA GLU A 267 -16.28 -22.02 -34.58
C GLU A 267 -17.19 -23.24 -34.77
N SER A 268 -18.38 -23.26 -34.15
CA SER A 268 -19.39 -24.31 -34.38
C SER A 268 -19.89 -24.31 -35.82
N LYS A 269 -20.17 -23.15 -36.41
CA LYS A 269 -20.61 -23.05 -37.82
C LYS A 269 -19.51 -23.46 -38.79
N VAL A 270 -18.26 -23.09 -38.52
CA VAL A 270 -17.11 -23.51 -39.32
C VAL A 270 -16.99 -25.03 -39.27
N LYS A 271 -17.11 -25.66 -38.10
CA LYS A 271 -17.12 -27.14 -38.00
C LYS A 271 -18.24 -27.77 -38.83
N GLU A 272 -19.48 -27.31 -38.66
CA GLU A 272 -20.64 -27.82 -39.43
C GLU A 272 -20.44 -27.65 -40.95
N GLN A 273 -19.92 -26.50 -41.39
CA GLN A 273 -19.64 -26.26 -42.80
C GLN A 273 -18.47 -27.08 -43.33
N THR A 274 -17.48 -27.37 -42.49
CA THR A 274 -16.34 -28.22 -42.87
C THR A 274 -16.80 -29.67 -43.02
N GLU A 275 -17.59 -30.18 -42.07
CA GLU A 275 -18.20 -31.52 -42.16
C GLU A 275 -19.09 -31.65 -43.41
N ARG A 276 -19.93 -30.65 -43.71
CA ARG A 276 -20.73 -30.63 -44.95
C ARG A 276 -19.88 -30.58 -46.22
N LEU A 277 -18.77 -29.84 -46.19
CA LEU A 277 -17.87 -29.77 -47.34
C LEU A 277 -17.19 -31.11 -47.57
N GLU A 278 -16.75 -31.78 -46.51
CA GLU A 278 -16.18 -33.13 -46.56
C GLU A 278 -17.18 -34.13 -47.13
N ASP A 279 -18.45 -34.08 -46.71
CA ASP A 279 -19.53 -34.92 -47.27
C ASP A 279 -19.72 -34.66 -48.78
N GLU A 280 -19.77 -33.40 -49.21
CA GLU A 280 -19.94 -33.04 -50.64
C GLU A 280 -18.68 -33.35 -51.48
N GLU A 281 -17.49 -33.31 -50.89
CA GLU A 281 -16.27 -33.77 -51.54
C GLU A 281 -16.29 -35.29 -51.76
N GLU A 282 -16.80 -36.05 -50.78
CA GLU A 282 -17.02 -37.49 -50.92
C GLU A 282 -18.04 -37.79 -52.03
N THR A 283 -19.20 -37.11 -52.04
CA THR A 283 -20.22 -37.30 -53.09
C THR A 283 -19.70 -36.93 -54.46
N ASN A 284 -18.91 -35.85 -54.58
CA ASN A 284 -18.29 -35.45 -55.84
C ASN A 284 -17.26 -36.48 -56.30
N SER A 285 -16.46 -37.04 -55.38
CA SER A 285 -15.53 -38.12 -55.69
C SER A 285 -16.26 -39.36 -56.24
N ASP A 286 -17.37 -39.73 -55.61
CA ASP A 286 -18.25 -40.82 -56.05
C ASP A 286 -18.87 -40.55 -57.43
N LEU A 287 -19.33 -39.32 -57.66
CA LEU A 287 -19.86 -38.90 -58.95
C LEU A 287 -18.77 -38.91 -60.03
N THR A 288 -17.55 -38.46 -59.74
CA THR A 288 -16.44 -38.57 -60.70
C THR A 288 -16.06 -40.02 -60.99
N MET A 289 -16.08 -40.92 -59.99
CA MET A 289 -15.88 -42.35 -60.22
C MET A 289 -16.99 -42.94 -61.11
N LYS A 290 -18.26 -42.63 -60.84
CA LYS A 290 -19.39 -43.06 -61.68
C LYS A 290 -19.31 -42.49 -63.09
N LYS A 291 -18.99 -41.21 -63.22
CA LYS A 291 -18.80 -40.52 -64.50
C LYS A 291 -17.70 -41.22 -65.31
N ARG A 292 -16.57 -41.54 -64.70
CA ARG A 292 -15.46 -42.23 -65.38
C ARG A 292 -15.88 -43.61 -65.87
N LYS A 293 -16.62 -44.38 -65.08
CA LYS A 293 -17.19 -45.67 -65.51
C LYS A 293 -18.13 -45.50 -66.71
N LEU A 294 -19.02 -44.50 -66.68
CA LEU A 294 -19.92 -44.21 -67.80
C LEU A 294 -19.17 -43.72 -69.04
N GLU A 295 -18.09 -42.94 -68.88
CA GLU A 295 -17.22 -42.52 -69.98
C GLU A 295 -16.50 -43.71 -70.60
N ASP A 296 -15.98 -44.63 -69.77
CA ASP A 296 -15.35 -45.87 -70.22
C ASP A 296 -16.37 -46.76 -70.98
N GLU A 297 -17.57 -46.96 -70.44
CA GLU A 297 -18.67 -47.70 -71.10
C GLU A 297 -19.09 -47.05 -72.43
N CYS A 298 -19.22 -45.72 -72.47
CA CYS A 298 -19.51 -44.99 -73.70
C CYS A 298 -18.38 -45.10 -74.74
N ALA A 299 -17.12 -45.13 -74.32
CA ALA A 299 -15.99 -45.31 -75.21
C ALA A 299 -15.94 -46.74 -75.78
N GLU A 300 -16.23 -47.76 -74.97
CA GLU A 300 -16.38 -49.14 -75.43
C GLU A 300 -17.52 -49.28 -76.43
N LEU A 301 -18.70 -48.74 -76.13
CA LEU A 301 -19.84 -48.77 -77.05
C LEU A 301 -19.56 -48.03 -78.37
N LYS A 302 -18.84 -46.90 -78.33
CA LYS A 302 -18.42 -46.20 -79.55
C LYS A 302 -17.48 -47.06 -80.38
N LYS A 303 -16.51 -47.73 -79.74
CA LYS A 303 -15.59 -48.64 -80.44
C LYS A 303 -16.34 -49.82 -81.05
N ASP A 304 -17.29 -50.40 -80.33
CA ASP A 304 -18.14 -51.48 -80.85
C ASP A 304 -18.98 -51.01 -82.05
N ILE A 305 -19.50 -49.78 -82.02
CA ILE A 305 -20.18 -49.18 -83.17
C ILE A 305 -19.22 -49.00 -84.35
N ASP A 306 -18.03 -48.43 -84.14
CA ASP A 306 -17.03 -48.24 -85.20
C ASP A 306 -16.60 -49.60 -85.82
N ASP A 307 -16.40 -50.63 -85.00
CA ASP A 307 -16.09 -51.99 -85.44
C ASP A 307 -17.26 -52.59 -86.23
N LEU A 308 -18.50 -52.41 -85.77
CA LEU A 308 -19.70 -52.83 -86.49
C LEU A 308 -19.85 -52.09 -87.82
N GLU A 309 -19.62 -50.78 -87.89
CA GLU A 309 -19.62 -49.99 -89.12
C GLU A 309 -18.57 -50.48 -90.12
N LEU A 310 -17.36 -50.81 -89.64
CA LEU A 310 -16.32 -51.42 -90.46
C LEU A 310 -16.74 -52.79 -91.00
N THR A 311 -17.39 -53.64 -90.18
CA THR A 311 -17.92 -54.92 -90.66
C THR A 311 -19.05 -54.73 -91.67
N LEU A 312 -19.92 -53.74 -91.48
CA LEU A 312 -21.03 -53.45 -92.36
C LEU A 312 -20.53 -52.93 -93.72
N ALA A 313 -19.54 -52.03 -93.72
CA ALA A 313 -18.87 -51.58 -94.94
C ALA A 313 -18.16 -52.72 -95.70
N LYS A 314 -17.62 -53.70 -94.97
CA LYS A 314 -17.01 -54.89 -95.56
C LYS A 314 -18.06 -55.80 -96.20
N VAL A 315 -19.18 -56.04 -95.51
CA VAL A 315 -20.32 -56.80 -96.03
C VAL A 315 -20.96 -56.09 -97.24
N GLU A 316 -21.05 -54.76 -97.23
CA GLU A 316 -21.53 -53.98 -98.39
C GLU A 316 -20.60 -54.10 -99.59
N LYS A 317 -19.28 -54.09 -99.39
CA LYS A 317 -18.31 -54.38 -100.46
C LYS A 317 -18.46 -55.79 -101.01
N GLU A 318 -18.66 -56.79 -100.15
CA GLU A 318 -18.91 -58.17 -100.56
C GLU A 318 -20.24 -58.30 -101.32
N LYS A 319 -21.29 -57.62 -100.86
CA LYS A 319 -22.60 -57.52 -101.54
C LYS A 319 -22.43 -56.92 -102.94
N HIS A 320 -21.76 -55.79 -103.08
CA HIS A 320 -21.51 -55.18 -104.39
C HIS A 320 -20.68 -56.08 -105.32
N ALA A 321 -19.71 -56.82 -104.78
CA ALA A 321 -18.96 -57.81 -105.57
C ALA A 321 -19.86 -58.97 -106.05
N THR A 322 -20.84 -59.40 -105.26
CA THR A 322 -21.83 -60.40 -105.67
C THR A 322 -22.87 -59.85 -106.65
N GLU A 323 -23.35 -58.62 -106.47
CA GLU A 323 -24.25 -57.94 -107.41
C GLU A 323 -23.61 -57.80 -108.80
N ASN A 324 -22.32 -57.45 -108.86
CA ASN A 324 -21.58 -57.38 -110.11
C ASN A 324 -21.41 -58.76 -110.78
N LYS A 325 -21.27 -59.84 -110.02
CA LYS A 325 -21.30 -61.22 -110.57
C LYS A 325 -22.67 -61.58 -111.14
N VAL A 326 -23.76 -61.20 -110.48
CA VAL A 326 -25.13 -61.43 -110.98
C VAL A 326 -25.39 -60.64 -112.26
N LYS A 327 -24.88 -59.41 -112.35
CA LYS A 327 -25.02 -58.56 -113.54
C LYS A 327 -24.30 -59.14 -114.76
N ASN A 328 -23.08 -59.66 -114.58
CA ASN A 328 -22.35 -60.33 -115.65
C ASN A 328 -23.03 -61.64 -116.11
N LEU A 329 -23.65 -62.39 -115.21
CA LEU A 329 -24.42 -63.60 -115.57
C LEU A 329 -25.76 -63.27 -116.28
N MET A 330 -26.35 -62.09 -116.02
CA MET A 330 -27.52 -61.61 -116.77
C MET A 330 -27.17 -61.19 -118.21
N GLU A 331 -25.98 -60.64 -118.45
CA GLU A 331 -25.50 -60.30 -119.80
C GLU A 331 -25.18 -61.56 -120.64
N GLU A 332 -24.73 -62.65 -120.02
CA GLU A 332 -24.54 -63.95 -120.71
C GLU A 332 -25.87 -64.62 -121.12
N MET A 333 -26.93 -64.50 -120.32
CA MET A 333 -28.28 -64.97 -120.65
C MET A 333 -28.88 -64.26 -121.87
N ALA A 334 -28.70 -62.93 -121.97
CA ALA A 334 -29.20 -62.16 -123.12
C ALA A 334 -28.51 -62.55 -124.44
N SER A 335 -27.25 -62.99 -124.38
CA SER A 335 -26.52 -63.46 -125.56
C SER A 335 -26.98 -64.84 -126.08
N GLN A 336 -27.61 -65.66 -125.22
CA GLN A 336 -28.17 -66.96 -125.62
C GLN A 336 -29.57 -66.86 -126.27
N ASP A 337 -30.36 -65.84 -125.92
CA ASP A 337 -31.69 -65.62 -126.52
C ASP A 337 -31.61 -65.07 -127.97
N GLU A 338 -30.57 -64.31 -128.31
CA GLU A 338 -30.32 -63.85 -129.70
C GLU A 338 -29.89 -64.99 -130.66
N ALA A 339 -29.32 -66.08 -130.13
CA ALA A 339 -28.94 -67.25 -130.93
C ALA A 339 -30.14 -68.16 -131.27
N ASN A 340 -31.17 -68.22 -130.42
CA ASN A 340 -32.37 -69.04 -130.64
C ASN A 340 -33.39 -68.42 -131.63
N ALA A 341 -33.40 -67.09 -131.79
CA ALA A 341 -34.31 -66.40 -132.71
C ALA A 341 -33.90 -66.49 -134.20
N LYS A 342 -32.63 -66.85 -134.49
CA LYS A 342 -32.12 -66.99 -135.87
C LYS A 342 -32.33 -68.38 -136.49
N LEU A 343 -32.63 -69.42 -135.70
CA LEU A 343 -32.87 -70.79 -136.18
C LEU A 343 -34.35 -71.14 -136.39
N THR A 344 -35.29 -70.30 -135.95
CA THR A 344 -36.75 -70.52 -136.09
C THR A 344 -37.38 -69.84 -137.31
N LYS A 345 -36.61 -69.03 -138.05
CA LYS A 345 -37.08 -68.28 -139.24
C LYS A 345 -36.89 -68.98 -140.61
N GLU A 346 -36.22 -70.14 -140.67
CA GLU A 346 -36.00 -70.88 -141.94
C GLU A 346 -36.87 -72.14 -142.12
N LYS A 347 -37.75 -72.49 -141.18
CA LYS A 347 -38.54 -73.76 -141.24
C LYS A 347 -40.02 -73.62 -141.67
N LYS A 348 -40.56 -72.41 -141.89
CA LYS A 348 -42.02 -72.22 -142.06
C LYS A 348 -42.45 -71.41 -143.28
N ALA A 349 -41.68 -71.46 -144.36
CA ALA A 349 -41.93 -70.73 -145.61
C ALA A 349 -42.28 -71.63 -146.82
N LEU A 350 -42.74 -72.87 -146.64
CA LEU A 350 -43.14 -73.70 -147.78
C LEU A 350 -44.10 -74.85 -147.40
N GLN A 351 -45.29 -74.48 -146.94
CA GLN A 351 -46.50 -75.26 -147.19
C GLN A 351 -47.67 -74.29 -147.22
N GLU A 352 -47.70 -73.58 -148.34
CA GLU A 352 -48.79 -72.75 -148.80
C GLU A 352 -50.08 -73.58 -148.94
N ALA A 353 -51.18 -72.83 -148.92
CA ALA A 353 -52.31 -73.06 -149.81
C ALA A 353 -53.14 -74.33 -149.59
N GLN A 354 -54.10 -74.21 -148.68
CA GLN A 354 -55.49 -74.55 -149.00
C GLN A 354 -56.39 -73.66 -148.13
N GLN A 355 -56.68 -72.43 -148.55
CA GLN A 355 -57.87 -72.10 -149.33
C GLN A 355 -59.11 -72.88 -148.86
N GLN A 356 -59.87 -72.20 -148.02
CA GLN A 356 -61.30 -72.01 -148.21
C GLN A 356 -62.09 -73.29 -148.52
N THR A 357 -62.15 -74.14 -147.51
CA THR A 357 -63.42 -74.76 -147.16
C THR A 357 -63.70 -74.33 -145.73
N LEU A 358 -64.46 -73.23 -145.61
CA LEU A 358 -65.93 -73.22 -145.69
C LEU A 358 -66.43 -73.55 -144.29
N ASP A 359 -66.69 -72.52 -143.49
CA ASP A 359 -67.97 -71.79 -143.54
C ASP A 359 -69.18 -72.71 -143.31
N ASP A 360 -69.01 -73.71 -142.43
CA ASP A 360 -70.11 -74.42 -141.77
C ASP A 360 -70.13 -74.11 -140.26
N LEU A 361 -70.19 -72.82 -139.90
CA LEU A 361 -71.19 -72.33 -138.93
C LEU A 361 -71.38 -70.79 -139.00
N GLN A 362 -71.60 -70.26 -140.21
CA GLN A 362 -72.41 -69.05 -140.40
C GLN A 362 -73.86 -69.52 -140.61
N VAL A 363 -74.54 -69.99 -139.57
CA VAL A 363 -76.00 -69.92 -139.40
C VAL A 363 -76.29 -70.09 -137.90
N GLU A 364 -77.02 -69.13 -137.33
CA GLU A 364 -77.41 -68.96 -135.91
C GLU A 364 -76.30 -68.48 -134.95
N GLU A 365 -76.30 -67.29 -134.36
CA GLU A 365 -77.24 -66.18 -134.33
C GLU A 365 -76.52 -65.09 -133.51
N ASP A 366 -76.44 -63.88 -134.06
CA ASP A 366 -76.41 -62.60 -133.35
C ASP A 366 -75.88 -62.54 -131.90
N LYS A 367 -74.76 -61.80 -131.75
CA LYS A 367 -74.78 -60.56 -130.95
C LYS A 367 -73.56 -59.68 -131.19
N VAL A 368 -73.74 -58.80 -132.17
CA VAL A 368 -73.71 -57.33 -132.01
C VAL A 368 -73.27 -56.80 -130.62
N ASN A 369 -72.37 -55.81 -130.68
CA ASN A 369 -71.85 -54.91 -129.64
C ASN A 369 -70.64 -55.49 -128.86
N VAL A 370 -69.42 -55.00 -129.03
CA VAL A 370 -69.05 -53.57 -128.96
C VAL A 370 -67.79 -53.29 -129.79
N LEU A 371 -68.02 -52.88 -131.05
CA LEU A 371 -67.16 -51.94 -131.76
C LEU A 371 -67.51 -50.51 -131.28
N SER A 372 -67.20 -50.23 -130.01
CA SER A 372 -67.19 -48.90 -129.39
C SER A 372 -66.11 -48.84 -128.30
N LYS A 373 -64.86 -49.11 -128.66
CA LYS A 373 -63.68 -48.78 -127.82
C LYS A 373 -62.52 -48.16 -128.61
N SER A 374 -62.75 -47.81 -129.88
CA SER A 374 -61.87 -46.93 -130.66
C SER A 374 -62.09 -45.43 -130.34
N LYS A 375 -62.76 -45.10 -129.22
CA LYS A 375 -62.81 -43.76 -128.61
C LYS A 375 -61.82 -43.59 -127.43
N ILE A 376 -61.32 -44.68 -126.83
CA ILE A 376 -60.59 -44.64 -125.53
C ILE A 376 -59.11 -44.26 -125.66
N LYS A 377 -58.52 -44.22 -126.86
CA LYS A 377 -57.08 -43.87 -127.03
C LYS A 377 -56.79 -42.37 -127.22
N LEU A 378 -57.82 -41.51 -127.16
CA LEU A 378 -57.64 -40.04 -127.18
C LEU A 378 -58.00 -39.37 -125.85
N GLU A 379 -58.57 -40.10 -124.87
CA GLU A 379 -58.82 -39.59 -123.50
C GLU A 379 -57.63 -39.84 -122.55
N GLN A 380 -56.69 -40.75 -122.86
CA GLN A 380 -55.53 -41.05 -121.99
C GLN A 380 -54.31 -40.13 -122.17
N GLN A 381 -54.34 -39.16 -123.08
CA GLN A 381 -53.27 -38.15 -123.22
C GLN A 381 -53.61 -36.80 -122.57
N VAL A 382 -54.81 -36.66 -122.00
CA VAL A 382 -55.23 -35.45 -121.26
C VAL A 382 -55.06 -35.66 -119.74
N ASP A 383 -55.30 -36.87 -119.23
CA ASP A 383 -55.13 -37.16 -117.78
C ASP A 383 -53.66 -37.14 -117.31
N GLU A 384 -52.67 -37.46 -118.15
CA GLU A 384 -51.26 -37.44 -117.75
C GLU A 384 -50.65 -36.03 -117.68
N LEU A 385 -51.25 -35.04 -118.35
CA LEU A 385 -50.84 -33.62 -118.27
C LEU A 385 -51.61 -32.83 -117.20
N GLU A 386 -52.84 -33.21 -116.88
CA GLU A 386 -53.60 -32.61 -115.77
C GLU A 386 -53.11 -33.09 -114.39
N ILE A 387 -52.66 -34.34 -114.24
CA ILE A 387 -52.10 -34.85 -112.97
C ILE A 387 -50.69 -34.28 -112.68
N ALA A 388 -49.87 -34.04 -113.71
CA ALA A 388 -48.56 -33.41 -113.55
C ALA A 388 -48.68 -31.91 -113.17
N LEU A 389 -49.66 -31.19 -113.71
CA LEU A 389 -49.92 -29.79 -113.37
C LEU A 389 -50.54 -29.62 -111.98
N GLU A 390 -51.37 -30.57 -111.52
CA GLU A 390 -52.00 -30.52 -110.20
C GLU A 390 -51.05 -30.97 -109.07
N GLN A 391 -50.11 -31.90 -109.33
CA GLN A 391 -49.03 -32.24 -108.40
C GLN A 391 -48.00 -31.10 -108.26
N GLU A 392 -47.70 -30.37 -109.35
CA GLU A 392 -46.78 -29.23 -109.33
C GLU A 392 -47.40 -28.01 -108.61
N LYS A 393 -48.71 -27.75 -108.77
CA LYS A 393 -49.45 -26.75 -107.97
C LYS A 393 -49.54 -27.09 -106.48
N LYS A 394 -49.66 -28.38 -106.12
CA LYS A 394 -49.70 -28.82 -104.72
C LYS A 394 -48.33 -28.67 -104.06
N MET A 395 -47.25 -29.09 -104.74
CA MET A 395 -45.88 -28.89 -104.26
C MET A 395 -45.51 -27.40 -104.19
N ARG A 396 -45.98 -26.56 -105.11
CA ARG A 396 -45.78 -25.11 -105.07
C ARG A 396 -46.53 -24.42 -103.91
N MET A 397 -47.76 -24.83 -103.61
CA MET A 397 -48.50 -24.34 -102.44
C MET A 397 -47.89 -24.81 -101.10
N ASP A 398 -47.37 -26.04 -101.05
CA ASP A 398 -46.68 -26.55 -99.86
C ASP A 398 -45.30 -25.89 -99.66
N LEU A 399 -44.60 -25.56 -100.74
CA LEU A 399 -43.38 -24.73 -100.72
C LEU A 399 -43.67 -23.27 -100.33
N GLU A 400 -44.77 -22.66 -100.80
CA GLU A 400 -45.17 -21.31 -100.38
C GLU A 400 -45.67 -21.26 -98.93
N ARG A 401 -46.31 -22.32 -98.42
CA ARG A 401 -46.65 -22.47 -96.99
C ARG A 401 -45.42 -22.69 -96.13
N SER A 402 -44.48 -23.53 -96.57
CA SER A 402 -43.19 -23.75 -95.91
C SER A 402 -42.36 -22.47 -95.87
N LYS A 403 -42.28 -21.75 -96.99
CA LYS A 403 -41.61 -20.45 -97.10
C LYS A 403 -42.26 -19.41 -96.18
N ARG A 404 -43.59 -19.31 -96.12
CA ARG A 404 -44.27 -18.39 -95.18
C ARG A 404 -44.08 -18.77 -93.71
N LYS A 405 -43.99 -20.06 -93.38
CA LYS A 405 -43.64 -20.52 -92.02
C LYS A 405 -42.21 -20.16 -91.67
N LEU A 406 -41.25 -20.46 -92.55
CA LEU A 406 -39.84 -20.13 -92.35
C LEU A 406 -39.58 -18.61 -92.34
N GLU A 407 -40.31 -17.82 -93.12
CA GLU A 407 -40.25 -16.34 -93.06
C GLU A 407 -40.88 -15.79 -91.76
N GLY A 408 -41.90 -16.46 -91.22
CA GLY A 408 -42.47 -16.16 -89.90
C GLY A 408 -41.51 -16.51 -88.76
N ASP A 409 -40.92 -17.70 -88.81
CA ASP A 409 -39.92 -18.17 -87.85
C ASP A 409 -38.64 -17.33 -87.91
N LEU A 410 -38.24 -16.88 -89.10
CA LEU A 410 -37.12 -15.96 -89.28
C LEU A 410 -37.41 -14.58 -88.67
N LYS A 411 -38.64 -14.07 -88.79
CA LYS A 411 -39.04 -12.81 -88.13
C LYS A 411 -39.09 -12.96 -86.60
N LEU A 412 -39.66 -14.05 -86.10
CA LEU A 412 -39.69 -14.34 -84.66
C LEU A 412 -38.28 -14.48 -84.08
N THR A 413 -37.36 -15.13 -84.79
CA THR A 413 -35.97 -15.25 -84.35
C THR A 413 -35.22 -13.91 -84.45
N GLN A 414 -35.51 -13.07 -85.45
CA GLN A 414 -34.97 -11.70 -85.51
C GLN A 414 -35.49 -10.81 -84.37
N GLU A 415 -36.78 -10.89 -84.03
CA GLU A 415 -37.37 -10.17 -82.89
C GLU A 415 -36.76 -10.66 -81.56
N ASN A 416 -36.64 -11.97 -81.37
CA ASN A 416 -35.98 -12.54 -80.18
C ASN A 416 -34.50 -12.11 -80.05
N VAL A 417 -33.77 -12.01 -81.16
CA VAL A 417 -32.38 -11.54 -81.15
C VAL A 417 -32.31 -10.05 -80.78
N MET A 418 -33.21 -9.22 -81.30
CA MET A 418 -33.30 -7.81 -80.93
C MET A 418 -33.66 -7.61 -79.44
N ASP A 419 -34.56 -8.44 -78.91
CA ASP A 419 -34.90 -8.40 -77.48
C ASP A 419 -33.71 -8.82 -76.61
N LEU A 420 -32.99 -9.88 -76.99
CA LEU A 420 -31.77 -10.31 -76.29
C LEU A 420 -30.64 -9.26 -76.38
N GLU A 421 -30.49 -8.55 -77.49
CA GLU A 421 -29.54 -7.44 -77.61
C GLU A 421 -29.91 -6.26 -76.71
N ASN A 422 -31.21 -5.95 -76.60
CA ASN A 422 -31.70 -4.93 -75.67
C ASN A 422 -31.49 -5.34 -74.21
N GLU A 423 -31.78 -6.58 -73.84
CA GLU A 423 -31.51 -7.09 -72.48
C GLU A 423 -30.02 -7.07 -72.15
N LYS A 424 -29.16 -7.47 -73.11
CA LYS A 424 -27.70 -7.38 -72.96
C LYS A 424 -27.25 -5.95 -72.70
N GLN A 425 -27.74 -4.97 -73.45
CA GLN A 425 -27.40 -3.56 -73.22
C GLN A 425 -27.87 -3.06 -71.85
N GLN A 426 -29.06 -3.46 -71.40
CA GLN A 426 -29.56 -3.11 -70.07
C GLN A 426 -28.72 -3.74 -68.94
N LEU A 427 -28.28 -4.99 -69.12
CA LEU A 427 -27.41 -5.68 -68.17
C LEU A 427 -26.01 -5.05 -68.13
N GLU A 428 -25.42 -4.69 -69.27
CA GLU A 428 -24.15 -3.97 -69.33
C GLU A 428 -24.22 -2.61 -68.62
N GLN A 429 -25.33 -1.87 -68.77
CA GLN A 429 -25.53 -0.62 -68.03
C GLN A 429 -25.69 -0.84 -66.52
N LYS A 430 -26.36 -1.91 -66.09
CA LYS A 430 -26.47 -2.29 -64.67
C LYS A 430 -25.10 -2.67 -64.09
N ILE A 431 -24.29 -3.42 -64.84
CA ILE A 431 -22.92 -3.78 -64.43
C ILE A 431 -22.08 -2.52 -64.26
N LYS A 432 -22.08 -1.58 -65.23
CA LYS A 432 -21.36 -0.31 -65.10
C LYS A 432 -21.77 0.52 -63.89
N LYS A 433 -23.06 0.55 -63.55
CA LYS A 433 -23.54 1.20 -62.31
C LYS A 433 -23.01 0.50 -61.07
N LYS A 434 -23.02 -0.83 -61.04
CA LYS A 434 -22.51 -1.62 -59.92
C LYS A 434 -21.00 -1.50 -59.76
N GLU A 435 -20.24 -1.44 -60.85
CA GLU A 435 -18.80 -1.16 -60.83
C GLU A 435 -18.50 0.24 -60.27
N PHE A 436 -19.30 1.24 -60.62
CA PHE A 436 -19.16 2.59 -60.07
C PHE A 436 -19.47 2.62 -58.56
N GLU A 437 -20.56 1.98 -58.11
CA GLU A 437 -20.90 1.85 -56.69
C GLU A 437 -19.81 1.10 -55.91
N MET A 438 -19.24 0.04 -56.49
CA MET A 438 -18.17 -0.75 -55.89
C MET A 438 -16.89 0.09 -55.73
N ASN A 439 -16.50 0.86 -56.74
CA ASN A 439 -15.35 1.77 -56.65
C ASN A 439 -15.57 2.87 -55.60
N GLN A 440 -16.79 3.38 -55.48
CA GLN A 440 -17.15 4.39 -54.48
C GLN A 440 -17.10 3.82 -53.05
N LEU A 441 -17.52 2.56 -52.86
CA LEU A 441 -17.40 1.85 -51.59
C LEU A 441 -15.93 1.55 -51.25
N ASN A 442 -15.12 1.14 -52.23
CA ASN A 442 -13.69 0.90 -52.02
C ASN A 442 -12.96 2.17 -51.57
N SER A 443 -13.24 3.33 -52.18
CA SER A 443 -12.67 4.61 -51.73
C SER A 443 -13.05 4.95 -50.28
N LYS A 444 -14.30 4.67 -49.87
CA LYS A 444 -14.73 4.87 -48.48
C LYS A 444 -14.04 3.91 -47.51
N ILE A 445 -13.81 2.66 -47.93
CA ILE A 445 -13.08 1.67 -47.13
C ILE A 445 -11.62 2.12 -46.92
N GLU A 446 -10.97 2.66 -47.95
CA GLU A 446 -9.62 3.22 -47.83
C GLU A 446 -9.58 4.41 -46.86
N ASP A 447 -10.54 5.33 -46.97
CA ASP A 447 -10.66 6.47 -46.04
C ASP A 447 -10.88 6.00 -44.59
N GLU A 448 -11.78 5.03 -44.36
CA GLU A 448 -12.01 4.46 -43.04
C GLU A 448 -10.77 3.71 -42.50
N GLN A 449 -10.04 2.98 -43.35
CA GLN A 449 -8.78 2.32 -42.96
C GLN A 449 -7.72 3.35 -42.53
N THR A 450 -7.58 4.47 -43.23
CA THR A 450 -6.64 5.53 -42.81
C THR A 450 -7.05 6.15 -41.47
N LEU A 451 -8.35 6.33 -41.23
CA LEU A 451 -8.87 6.83 -39.96
C LEU A 451 -8.62 5.84 -38.81
N VAL A 452 -8.82 4.54 -39.04
CA VAL A 452 -8.52 3.47 -38.07
C VAL A 452 -7.04 3.49 -37.67
N VAL A 453 -6.13 3.65 -38.64
CA VAL A 453 -4.69 3.74 -38.36
C VAL A 453 -4.34 4.99 -37.53
N GLN A 454 -4.97 6.14 -37.81
CA GLN A 454 -4.77 7.35 -37.01
C GLN A 454 -5.31 7.20 -35.58
N LEU A 455 -6.49 6.59 -35.41
CA LEU A 455 -7.08 6.31 -34.11
C LEU A 455 -6.23 5.32 -33.31
N GLN A 456 -5.69 4.27 -33.94
CA GLN A 456 -4.77 3.33 -33.30
C GLN A 456 -3.47 3.99 -32.80
N LYS A 457 -2.94 4.98 -33.53
CA LYS A 457 -1.80 5.78 -33.04
C LYS A 457 -2.17 6.60 -31.81
N LYS A 458 -3.31 7.30 -31.83
CA LYS A 458 -3.81 8.06 -30.67
C LYS A 458 -4.06 7.16 -29.46
N ILE A 459 -4.60 5.96 -29.66
CA ILE A 459 -4.80 4.98 -28.59
C ILE A 459 -3.46 4.62 -27.95
N LYS A 460 -2.41 4.36 -28.74
CA LYS A 460 -1.08 4.05 -28.20
C LYS A 460 -0.45 5.22 -27.43
N GLU A 461 -0.59 6.44 -27.93
CA GLU A 461 -0.09 7.64 -27.24
C GLU A 461 -0.82 7.88 -25.91
N LEU A 462 -2.15 7.69 -25.90
CA LEU A 462 -2.95 7.81 -24.68
C LEU A 462 -2.65 6.67 -23.70
N GLN A 463 -2.43 5.44 -24.18
CA GLN A 463 -2.00 4.32 -23.33
C GLN A 463 -0.65 4.59 -22.66
N ALA A 464 0.34 5.13 -23.39
CA ALA A 464 1.63 5.51 -22.80
C ALA A 464 1.50 6.64 -21.77
N ARG A 465 0.60 7.61 -22.01
CA ARG A 465 0.29 8.69 -21.07
C ARG A 465 -0.39 8.16 -19.80
N ILE A 466 -1.28 7.18 -19.94
CA ILE A 466 -1.92 6.50 -18.80
C ILE A 466 -0.87 5.75 -17.98
N GLU A 467 0.02 5.00 -18.61
CA GLU A 467 1.12 4.31 -17.91
C GLU A 467 2.02 5.27 -17.12
N GLU A 468 2.39 6.43 -17.68
CA GLU A 468 3.16 7.47 -16.95
C GLU A 468 2.40 8.00 -15.74
N LEU A 469 1.11 8.32 -15.90
CA LEU A 469 0.29 8.87 -14.81
C LEU A 469 0.00 7.83 -13.72
N GLU A 470 -0.14 6.56 -14.09
CA GLU A 470 -0.25 5.45 -13.14
C GLU A 470 1.04 5.29 -12.32
N GLU A 471 2.21 5.40 -12.95
CA GLU A 471 3.51 5.37 -12.24
C GLU A 471 3.66 6.53 -11.25
N GLU A 472 3.23 7.75 -11.63
CA GLU A 472 3.23 8.91 -10.73
C GLU A 472 2.28 8.71 -9.54
N LEU A 473 1.07 8.19 -9.78
CA LEU A 473 0.07 7.93 -8.73
C LEU A 473 0.55 6.87 -7.73
N GLU A 474 1.20 5.80 -8.22
CA GLU A 474 1.76 4.74 -7.38
C GLU A 474 2.92 5.27 -6.52
N ALA A 475 3.77 6.15 -7.07
CA ALA A 475 4.84 6.82 -6.35
C ALA A 475 4.30 7.72 -5.21
N GLU A 476 3.24 8.47 -5.49
CA GLU A 476 2.56 9.33 -4.51
C GLU A 476 1.93 8.49 -3.38
N ARG A 477 1.26 7.38 -3.71
CA ARG A 477 0.69 6.44 -2.72
C ARG A 477 1.76 5.83 -1.81
N ALA A 478 2.90 5.44 -2.36
CA ALA A 478 4.02 4.90 -1.58
C ALA A 478 4.63 5.95 -0.64
N ALA A 479 4.77 7.20 -1.12
CA ALA A 479 5.21 8.32 -0.29
C ALA A 479 4.23 8.57 0.87
N ARG A 480 2.93 8.57 0.59
CA ARG A 480 1.87 8.76 1.60
C ARG A 480 1.85 7.66 2.65
N ALA A 481 1.97 6.40 2.25
CA ALA A 481 2.05 5.28 3.20
C ALA A 481 3.28 5.38 4.12
N LYS A 482 4.40 5.88 3.61
CA LYS A 482 5.63 6.10 4.40
C LYS A 482 5.44 7.24 5.42
N VAL A 483 4.78 8.32 5.02
CA VAL A 483 4.43 9.43 5.93
C VAL A 483 3.46 8.96 7.01
N GLU A 484 2.46 8.15 6.67
CA GLU A 484 1.48 7.63 7.62
C GLU A 484 2.14 6.71 8.66
N LYS A 485 3.10 5.89 8.22
CA LYS A 485 3.91 5.05 9.13
C LYS A 485 4.77 5.89 10.06
N GLN A 486 5.46 6.90 9.53
CA GLN A 486 6.24 7.83 10.36
C GLN A 486 5.36 8.60 11.35
N ARG A 487 4.14 8.98 10.95
CA ARG A 487 3.18 9.62 11.86
C ARG A 487 2.75 8.67 12.98
N GLY A 488 2.50 7.40 12.65
CA GLY A 488 2.19 6.36 13.63
C GLY A 488 3.32 6.14 14.62
N ASP A 489 4.56 6.04 14.14
CA ASP A 489 5.75 5.87 14.98
C ASP A 489 5.91 7.07 15.95
N VAL A 490 5.77 8.31 15.46
CA VAL A 490 5.84 9.53 16.28
C VAL A 490 4.69 9.62 17.30
N THR A 491 3.49 9.15 16.94
CA THR A 491 2.34 9.13 17.86
C THR A 491 2.59 8.14 18.99
N ARG A 492 3.17 6.97 18.67
CA ARG A 492 3.56 5.98 19.67
C ARG A 492 4.68 6.48 20.58
N GLU A 493 5.67 7.17 20.03
CA GLU A 493 6.73 7.82 20.83
C GLU A 493 6.15 8.91 21.76
N LEU A 494 5.14 9.66 21.31
CA LEU A 494 4.43 10.64 22.14
C LEU A 494 3.62 9.98 23.26
N GLU A 495 2.97 8.85 22.99
CA GLU A 495 2.27 8.05 24.01
C GLU A 495 3.26 7.50 25.04
N GLU A 496 4.37 6.90 24.61
CA GLU A 496 5.43 6.41 25.50
C GLU A 496 6.05 7.53 26.35
N LEU A 497 6.25 8.73 25.79
CA LEU A 497 6.73 9.89 26.53
C LEU A 497 5.68 10.46 27.50
N SER A 498 4.40 10.41 27.14
CA SER A 498 3.30 10.84 27.99
C SER A 498 3.13 9.90 29.18
N GLU A 499 3.21 8.59 28.96
CA GLU A 499 3.14 7.58 30.02
C GLU A 499 4.32 7.73 30.99
N ARG A 500 5.55 7.93 30.48
CA ARG A 500 6.72 8.25 31.33
C ARG A 500 6.57 9.56 32.11
N LEU A 501 5.93 10.57 31.51
CA LEU A 501 5.67 11.84 32.19
C LEU A 501 4.63 11.67 33.31
N GLU A 502 3.62 10.83 33.08
CA GLU A 502 2.59 10.50 34.06
C GLU A 502 3.16 9.68 35.23
N GLU A 503 4.01 8.70 34.95
CA GLU A 503 4.78 7.95 35.96
C GLU A 503 5.71 8.88 36.77
N ALA A 504 6.45 9.77 36.11
CA ALA A 504 7.30 10.76 36.78
C ALA A 504 6.47 11.76 37.61
N GLY A 505 5.29 12.15 37.12
CA GLY A 505 4.31 12.96 37.82
C GLY A 505 3.79 12.27 39.09
N GLY A 506 3.44 10.99 38.98
CA GLY A 506 3.02 10.14 40.11
C GLY A 506 4.11 9.98 41.17
N ALA A 507 5.36 9.71 40.74
CA ALA A 507 6.51 9.63 41.64
C ALA A 507 6.76 10.95 42.38
N THR A 508 6.61 12.08 41.67
CA THR A 508 6.77 13.42 42.25
C THR A 508 5.64 13.73 43.24
N ALA A 509 4.40 13.36 42.93
CA ALA A 509 3.26 13.52 43.83
C ALA A 509 3.42 12.68 45.11
N ALA A 510 3.83 11.43 44.99
CA ALA A 510 4.14 10.56 46.13
C ALA A 510 5.27 11.13 47.00
N GLN A 511 6.32 11.68 46.38
CA GLN A 511 7.41 12.33 47.09
C GLN A 511 6.96 13.61 47.83
N ILE A 512 6.06 14.40 47.23
CA ILE A 512 5.47 15.58 47.87
C ILE A 512 4.63 15.15 49.08
N GLU A 513 3.86 14.07 48.99
CA GLU A 513 3.04 13.57 50.09
C GLU A 513 3.89 13.03 51.25
N VAL A 514 4.98 12.32 50.95
CA VAL A 514 5.97 11.89 51.95
C VAL A 514 6.63 13.09 52.62
N ASN A 515 6.99 14.13 51.86
CA ASN A 515 7.57 15.36 52.42
C ASN A 515 6.56 16.11 53.31
N LYS A 516 5.28 16.19 52.92
CA LYS A 516 4.22 16.77 53.77
C LYS A 516 4.05 16.01 55.09
N LYS A 517 4.10 14.66 55.06
CA LYS A 517 4.06 13.84 56.28
C LYS A 517 5.26 14.09 57.17
N ARG A 518 6.47 14.17 56.60
CA ARG A 518 7.70 14.51 57.33
C ARG A 518 7.65 15.91 57.93
N GLU A 519 7.11 16.90 57.21
CA GLU A 519 6.92 18.26 57.74
C GLU A 519 5.90 18.29 58.89
N ALA A 520 4.80 17.55 58.78
CA ALA A 520 3.82 17.42 59.85
C ALA A 520 4.40 16.74 61.10
N GLU A 521 5.18 15.67 60.93
CA GLU A 521 5.91 15.01 62.01
C GLU A 521 6.95 15.92 62.65
N PHE A 522 7.67 16.71 61.85
CA PHE A 522 8.64 17.69 62.34
C PHE A 522 7.99 18.80 63.16
N ILE A 523 6.82 19.29 62.72
CA ILE A 523 6.03 20.28 63.49
C ILE A 523 5.52 19.66 64.79
N LYS A 524 5.07 18.40 64.77
CA LYS A 524 4.66 17.69 65.98
C LYS A 524 5.82 17.54 66.96
N MET A 525 6.97 17.05 66.50
CA MET A 525 8.17 16.91 67.35
C MET A 525 8.66 18.24 67.91
N ARG A 526 8.53 19.34 67.16
CA ARG A 526 8.80 20.69 67.68
C ARG A 526 7.85 21.09 68.80
N ARG A 527 6.55 20.83 68.67
CA ARG A 527 5.57 21.09 69.74
C ARG A 527 5.85 20.25 70.97
N ASP A 528 6.12 18.96 70.80
CA ASP A 528 6.42 18.04 71.90
C ASP A 528 7.70 18.49 72.65
N LEU A 529 8.71 19.00 71.92
CA LEU A 529 9.93 19.56 72.50
C LEU A 529 9.67 20.88 73.26
N GLU A 530 8.84 21.77 72.71
CA GLU A 530 8.43 23.02 73.37
C GLU A 530 7.64 22.74 74.65
N GLU A 531 6.72 21.78 74.64
CA GLU A 531 5.95 21.33 75.80
C GLU A 531 6.86 20.70 76.87
N ALA A 532 7.77 19.81 76.48
CA ALA A 532 8.74 19.22 77.40
C ALA A 532 9.65 20.27 78.04
N THR A 533 10.05 21.30 77.26
CA THR A 533 10.87 22.41 77.77
C THR A 533 10.08 23.26 78.77
N LEU A 534 8.82 23.61 78.46
CA LEU A 534 7.93 24.31 79.40
C LEU A 534 7.71 23.52 80.69
N GLN A 535 7.54 22.21 80.60
CA GLN A 535 7.38 21.35 81.77
C GLN A 535 8.66 21.27 82.61
N HIS A 536 9.83 21.22 81.96
CA HIS A 536 11.13 21.28 82.63
C HIS A 536 11.35 22.64 83.30
N GLU A 537 10.98 23.74 82.66
CA GLU A 537 11.07 25.09 83.25
C GLU A 537 10.12 25.23 84.45
N ALA A 538 8.89 24.74 84.35
CA ALA A 538 7.92 24.77 85.44
C ALA A 538 8.37 23.92 86.64
N THR A 539 8.91 22.73 86.41
CA THR A 539 9.46 21.88 87.48
C THR A 539 10.69 22.52 88.12
N THR A 540 11.58 23.12 87.32
CA THR A 540 12.76 23.85 87.83
C THR A 540 12.35 25.06 88.67
N ALA A 541 11.35 25.84 88.23
CA ALA A 541 10.81 26.96 88.99
C ALA A 541 10.17 26.51 90.31
N THR A 542 9.45 25.39 90.29
CA THR A 542 8.84 24.81 91.49
C THR A 542 9.90 24.35 92.49
N LEU A 543 10.97 23.69 92.02
CA LEU A 543 12.10 23.30 92.87
C LEU A 543 12.84 24.51 93.43
N ARG A 544 13.09 25.55 92.63
CA ARG A 544 13.68 26.81 93.11
C ARG A 544 12.83 27.46 94.19
N LYS A 545 11.51 27.48 94.02
CA LYS A 545 10.58 28.01 95.04
C LYS A 545 10.65 27.19 96.33
N LYS A 546 10.59 25.85 96.24
CA LYS A 546 10.74 24.98 97.42
C LYS A 546 12.07 25.18 98.15
N HIS A 547 13.17 25.34 97.41
CA HIS A 547 14.47 25.63 98.00
C HIS A 547 14.51 27.01 98.67
N ALA A 548 13.88 28.03 98.08
CA ALA A 548 13.78 29.36 98.69
C ALA A 548 12.91 29.34 99.96
N ASP A 549 11.77 28.65 99.93
CA ASP A 549 10.87 28.49 101.07
C ASP A 549 11.58 27.74 102.22
N ALA A 550 12.27 26.64 101.93
CA ALA A 550 13.06 25.90 102.93
C ALA A 550 14.23 26.72 103.50
N ALA A 551 14.89 27.54 102.67
CA ALA A 551 15.94 28.45 103.14
C ALA A 551 15.38 29.55 104.05
N ALA A 552 14.18 30.06 103.77
CA ALA A 552 13.49 31.02 104.63
C ALA A 552 13.08 30.40 105.97
N GLU A 553 12.52 29.18 105.97
CA GLU A 553 12.20 28.44 107.20
C GLU A 553 13.44 28.19 108.08
N LEU A 554 14.57 27.79 107.47
CA LEU A 554 15.84 27.63 108.19
C LEU A 554 16.36 28.98 108.73
N GLY A 555 16.14 30.07 108.00
CA GLY A 555 16.42 31.43 108.46
C GLY A 555 15.60 31.82 109.70
N GLU A 556 14.29 31.57 109.67
CA GLU A 556 13.41 31.82 110.83
C GLU A 556 13.77 30.95 112.04
N GLN A 557 14.17 29.70 111.82
CA GLN A 557 14.66 28.82 112.89
C GLN A 557 15.95 29.36 113.51
N LEU A 558 16.88 29.86 112.70
CA LEU A 558 18.10 30.52 113.16
C LEU A 558 17.79 31.76 113.99
N ASP A 559 16.91 32.63 113.51
CA ASP A 559 16.49 33.84 114.23
C ASP A 559 15.80 33.50 115.57
N ASN A 560 14.96 32.47 115.60
CA ASN A 560 14.33 31.99 116.83
C ASN A 560 15.37 31.43 117.81
N LEU A 561 16.33 30.63 117.35
CA LEU A 561 17.42 30.14 118.19
C LEU A 561 18.28 31.28 118.72
N GLN A 562 18.53 32.32 117.92
CA GLN A 562 19.28 33.49 118.33
C GLN A 562 18.54 34.31 119.39
N ARG A 563 17.21 34.45 119.27
CA ARG A 563 16.37 35.06 120.32
C ARG A 563 16.36 34.25 121.62
N VAL A 564 16.22 32.93 121.53
CA VAL A 564 16.29 32.04 122.70
C VAL A 564 17.66 32.15 123.37
N LYS A 565 18.75 32.17 122.59
CA LYS A 565 20.11 32.37 123.10
C LYS A 565 20.24 33.70 123.84
N GLN A 566 19.76 34.81 123.28
CA GLN A 566 19.79 36.12 123.95
C GLN A 566 18.97 36.14 125.24
N LYS A 567 17.83 35.44 125.27
CA LYS A 567 17.00 35.31 126.48
C LYS A 567 17.74 34.52 127.57
N LEU A 568 18.35 33.39 127.21
CA LEU A 568 19.16 32.59 128.13
C LEU A 568 20.41 33.34 128.63
N GLU A 569 21.03 34.18 127.79
CA GLU A 569 22.14 35.05 128.20
C GLU A 569 21.69 36.11 129.22
N LYS A 570 20.48 36.67 129.06
CA LYS A 570 19.87 37.58 130.04
C LYS A 570 19.55 36.88 131.36
N GLU A 571 18.86 35.74 131.32
CA GLU A 571 18.55 34.94 132.52
C GLU A 571 19.83 34.53 133.25
N LYS A 572 20.89 34.15 132.52
CA LYS A 572 22.21 33.88 133.10
C LYS A 572 22.81 35.09 133.80
N SER A 573 22.63 36.30 133.25
CA SER A 573 23.12 37.54 133.87
C SER A 573 22.31 37.92 135.12
N GLU A 574 20.99 37.71 135.10
CA GLU A 574 20.11 37.92 136.25
C GLU A 574 20.44 36.96 137.39
N TYR A 575 20.57 35.65 137.10
CA TYR A 575 21.02 34.68 138.10
C TYR A 575 22.42 35.00 138.65
N LYS A 576 23.31 35.57 137.84
CA LYS A 576 24.62 36.00 138.32
C LYS A 576 24.51 37.18 139.29
N MET A 577 23.64 38.14 139.01
CA MET A 577 23.35 39.26 139.92
C MET A 577 22.71 38.78 141.22
N GLU A 578 21.74 37.85 141.17
CA GLU A 578 21.13 37.26 142.37
C GLU A 578 22.17 36.51 143.23
N LEU A 579 23.12 35.84 142.60
CA LEU A 579 24.21 35.14 143.29
C LEU A 579 25.17 36.13 143.96
N ASP A 580 25.49 37.24 143.29
CA ASP A 580 26.29 38.33 143.84
C ASP A 580 25.57 39.02 145.03
N ASP A 581 24.24 39.24 144.93
CA ASP A 581 23.42 39.81 146.01
C ASP A 581 23.28 38.86 147.21
N LEU A 582 23.10 37.57 146.98
CA LEU A 582 23.11 36.56 148.05
C LEU A 582 24.49 36.46 148.72
N SER A 583 25.58 36.55 147.95
CA SER A 583 26.94 36.60 148.49
C SER A 583 27.15 37.85 149.35
N SER A 584 26.66 39.01 148.91
CA SER A 584 26.66 40.26 149.68
C SER A 584 25.87 40.15 150.99
N ASN A 585 24.68 39.53 150.95
CA ASN A 585 23.88 39.28 152.15
C ASN A 585 24.59 38.34 153.14
N ILE A 586 25.28 37.29 152.65
CA ILE A 586 26.09 36.41 153.48
C ILE A 586 27.24 37.18 154.14
N GLU A 587 27.92 38.07 153.41
CA GLU A 587 28.95 38.94 154.00
C GLU A 587 28.39 39.89 155.06
N GLN A 588 27.19 40.44 154.85
CA GLN A 588 26.54 41.34 155.81
C GLN A 588 26.08 40.61 157.08
N ILE A 589 25.59 39.37 156.96
CA ILE A 589 25.28 38.49 158.10
C ILE A 589 26.58 38.11 158.84
N THR A 590 27.67 37.86 158.11
CA THR A 590 28.97 37.53 158.72
C THR A 590 29.52 38.72 159.52
N ARG A 591 29.42 39.95 158.99
CA ARG A 591 29.82 41.19 159.70
C ARG A 591 28.97 41.50 160.93
N SER A 592 27.66 41.22 160.88
CA SER A 592 26.79 41.39 162.03
C SER A 592 27.06 40.34 163.13
N LYS A 593 27.49 39.13 162.77
CA LYS A 593 27.94 38.12 163.74
C LYS A 593 29.21 38.55 164.48
N VAL A 594 30.21 39.06 163.76
CA VAL A 594 31.47 39.58 164.36
C VAL A 594 31.23 40.78 165.30
N ASN A 595 30.24 41.62 164.99
CA ASN A 595 29.88 42.75 165.87
C ASN A 595 29.15 42.33 167.16
N VAL A 596 28.46 41.19 167.17
CA VAL A 596 27.85 40.64 168.39
C VAL A 596 28.94 40.04 169.29
N ASP A 597 29.89 39.30 168.71
CA ASP A 597 31.01 38.69 169.46
C ASP A 597 31.92 39.76 170.08
N SER A 598 32.10 40.92 169.42
CA SER A 598 32.85 42.07 169.96
C SER A 598 32.17 42.76 171.15
N CYS A 599 30.85 42.61 171.33
CA CYS A 599 30.12 43.23 172.44
C CYS A 599 30.19 42.41 173.74
N GLU A 600 30.37 41.08 173.65
CA GLU A 600 30.54 40.22 174.83
C GLU A 600 31.94 40.36 175.47
N GLU A 601 32.97 40.66 174.68
CA GLU A 601 34.35 40.79 175.19
C GLU A 601 34.62 42.12 175.93
N VAL A 602 33.86 43.18 175.63
CA VAL A 602 34.02 44.51 176.26
C VAL A 602 33.35 44.58 177.65
N ILE A 603 32.32 43.78 177.91
CA ILE A 603 31.66 43.71 179.23
C ILE A 603 32.54 42.93 180.23
N SER A 604 33.23 41.88 179.78
CA SER A 604 34.17 41.09 180.60
C SER A 604 35.42 41.86 181.08
N ILE A 605 35.82 42.94 180.40
CA ILE A 605 37.06 43.68 180.71
C ILE A 605 36.81 44.89 181.64
N LYS A 606 35.58 45.42 181.71
CA LYS A 606 35.24 46.55 182.61
C LYS A 606 35.00 46.13 184.06
N GLU A 607 34.52 44.91 184.34
CA GLU A 607 34.32 44.43 185.72
C GLU A 607 35.64 44.03 186.43
N ARG A 608 36.71 43.70 185.68
CA ARG A 608 38.02 43.34 186.28
C ARG A 608 38.94 44.53 186.61
N LYS A 609 38.69 45.73 186.08
CA LYS A 609 39.49 46.93 186.37
C LYS A 609 39.00 47.77 187.55
N SER A 610 37.81 47.48 188.10
CA SER A 610 37.25 48.15 189.29
C SER A 610 37.72 47.55 190.64
N GLN A 611 38.44 46.42 190.63
CA GLN A 611 38.86 45.70 191.85
C GLN A 611 40.39 45.72 192.13
N GLN A 612 41.21 46.42 191.32
CA GLN A 612 42.68 46.31 191.39
C GLN A 612 43.45 47.62 191.69
N TYR A 613 42.75 48.68 192.15
CA TYR A 613 43.37 49.95 192.59
C TYR A 613 42.92 50.39 194.01
N TYR A 614 42.57 49.44 194.89
CA TYR A 614 42.24 49.69 196.31
C TYR A 614 43.27 49.10 197.31
N HIS A 615 44.41 48.58 196.86
CA HIS A 615 45.48 48.06 197.74
C HIS A 615 46.87 48.41 197.20
N GLN A 616 47.70 49.04 198.06
CA GLN A 616 49.03 49.68 197.86
C GLN A 616 48.95 51.08 197.23
N GLU A 617 49.14 52.20 197.92
CA GLU A 617 49.76 52.55 199.20
C GLU A 617 48.93 53.72 199.77
N VAL A 618 48.66 53.79 201.07
CA VAL A 618 49.57 54.52 201.97
C VAL A 618 49.82 53.74 203.25
N ALA A 619 50.97 53.06 203.29
CA ALA A 619 51.72 52.86 204.52
C ALA A 619 52.72 54.03 204.67
N PHE A 620 52.18 55.23 204.96
CA PHE A 620 52.85 56.40 205.52
C PHE A 620 51.77 57.41 205.98
N PHE A 621 51.34 57.28 207.23
CA PHE A 621 50.16 57.92 207.85
C PHE A 621 50.01 59.44 207.66
N CYS A 622 48.75 59.90 207.59
CA CYS A 622 48.22 61.28 207.58
C CYS A 622 48.06 62.02 206.23
N PHE A 623 46.83 62.55 206.08
CA PHE A 623 46.19 63.34 205.02
C PHE A 623 45.61 62.59 203.82
#